data_AF-A0A961TVZ2-F1
#
_entry.id   AF-A0A961TVZ2-F1
#
_cell.length_a   1.000
_cell.length_b   1.000
_cell.length_c   1.000
_cell.angle_alpha   90.00
_cell.angle_beta   90.00
_cell.angle_gamma   90.00
#
_symmetry.space_group_name_H-M   'P 1'
#
loop_
_entity.id
_entity.type
_entity.pdbx_description
1 polymer ?
#
loop_
_entity_poly.entity_id
_entity_poly.type
_entity_poly.pdbx_seq_one_letter_code
_entity_poly.pdbx_strand_id
1 'polypeptide(L)'
;MLREPVGLEGISLSRTAWLARYLPKGRFARNVGMLTGGTAFAQGIAILATPILTRLYTPADFNPLAVYISTIGLTSVVACLRYNIAIPLPESDDEAINLLALSCLSNLVVALLIAIPTILSPEEVAGLLGYRAISPYLWMVPIGVFLAATYDALQYWATRNSRMALITRTRVTRALFGPGTQLAIGVAHHSPFGLIFGHMVYCGMGVIGLARSLLRDDRDNLRSISMTKVMTTAKKYIRFPLYSVPEALLNTAGVEAPVLIITAFAAGPEAAYLMLAMRVMGLPMGLIGSSVAQVFLAEAPQQLRDGTLSEFVRRTMWVLFKRGGPFIVLIGLSAPFAFPVAFGETWARAGVIVAWTTPWFMLQFIASPVSMLLNVLNRLRTAMFLQLLGAVMRIGSVALAAFAVPAYMAEIYALSGAVFYLTYVVVLLRSVPEGGA
;
A
#
# COMPACT_ATOMS: atom_id res chain seq x y z
N MET A 1 -50.47 42.52 -5.90
CA MET A 1 -49.50 43.27 -6.72
C MET A 1 -48.20 42.51 -6.74
N LEU A 2 -47.92 41.87 -7.87
CA LEU A 2 -46.73 41.10 -8.15
C LEU A 2 -45.51 42.02 -8.25
N ARG A 3 -44.39 41.63 -7.64
CA ARG A 3 -43.05 42.11 -8.02
C ARG A 3 -42.21 40.87 -8.31
N GLU A 4 -41.92 40.66 -9.58
CA GLU A 4 -40.82 39.80 -10.03
C GLU A 4 -39.49 40.35 -9.53
N PRO A 5 -38.46 39.49 -9.47
CA PRO A 5 -37.23 39.89 -10.13
C PRO A 5 -36.60 38.79 -10.99
N VAL A 6 -36.39 39.19 -12.26
CA VAL A 6 -35.11 39.16 -12.99
C VAL A 6 -34.45 37.79 -13.21
N GLY A 7 -34.50 37.38 -14.48
CA GLY A 7 -33.76 36.27 -15.02
C GLY A 7 -32.24 36.49 -15.03
N LEU A 8 -31.54 35.38 -14.86
CA LEU A 8 -30.16 35.18 -15.31
C LEU A 8 -30.14 33.89 -16.13
N GLU A 9 -30.61 34.00 -17.38
CA GLU A 9 -30.12 33.14 -18.45
C GLU A 9 -28.67 33.51 -18.75
N GLY A 10 -27.83 32.50 -19.02
CA GLY A 10 -26.55 32.75 -19.69
C GLY A 10 -25.28 32.32 -18.95
N ILE A 11 -25.24 31.10 -18.40
CA ILE A 11 -23.96 30.36 -18.34
C ILE A 11 -24.21 28.95 -18.88
N SER A 12 -23.91 28.76 -20.17
CA SER A 12 -23.93 27.47 -20.84
C SER A 12 -22.89 26.53 -20.20
N LEU A 13 -23.33 25.70 -19.26
CA LEU A 13 -22.59 24.53 -18.75
C LEU A 13 -22.58 23.37 -19.78
N SER A 14 -22.40 23.66 -21.07
CA SER A 14 -22.49 22.65 -22.15
C SER A 14 -21.14 21.99 -22.48
N ARG A 15 -20.03 22.39 -21.86
CA ARG A 15 -18.70 21.78 -22.11
C ARG A 15 -18.31 20.62 -21.19
N THR A 16 -19.11 20.30 -20.17
CA THR A 16 -18.85 19.18 -19.24
C THR A 16 -19.83 18.00 -19.39
N ALA A 17 -20.79 18.09 -20.31
CA ALA A 17 -21.84 17.08 -20.50
C ALA A 17 -21.33 15.70 -20.94
N TRP A 18 -20.16 15.60 -21.59
CA TRP A 18 -19.61 14.31 -21.99
C TRP A 18 -19.04 13.51 -20.79
N LEU A 19 -18.46 14.19 -19.80
CA LEU A 19 -17.96 13.56 -18.58
C LEU A 19 -19.11 13.04 -17.70
N ALA A 20 -20.26 13.70 -17.72
CA ALA A 20 -21.44 13.30 -16.96
C ALA A 20 -21.98 11.91 -17.37
N ARG A 21 -21.72 11.48 -18.62
CA ARG A 21 -22.15 10.17 -19.14
C ARG A 21 -21.32 9.00 -18.61
N TYR A 22 -20.12 9.27 -18.09
CA TYR A 22 -19.22 8.29 -17.47
C TYR A 22 -19.22 8.35 -15.93
N LEU A 23 -19.98 9.27 -15.34
CA LEU A 23 -20.10 9.35 -13.89
C LEU A 23 -20.95 8.17 -13.37
N PRO A 24 -20.44 7.42 -12.37
CA PRO A 24 -21.17 6.30 -11.82
C PRO A 24 -22.50 6.76 -11.19
N LYS A 25 -23.62 6.15 -11.58
CA LYS A 25 -24.94 6.44 -11.00
C LYS A 25 -25.08 5.74 -9.64
N GLY A 26 -25.44 6.48 -8.59
CA GLY A 26 -25.63 5.96 -7.21
C GLY A 26 -24.51 6.30 -6.22
N ARG A 27 -24.84 6.35 -4.92
CA ARG A 27 -23.91 6.77 -3.84
C ARG A 27 -22.67 5.88 -3.74
N PHE A 28 -22.85 4.56 -3.89
CA PHE A 28 -21.75 3.59 -3.85
C PHE A 28 -20.78 3.75 -5.01
N ALA A 29 -21.30 3.74 -6.24
CA ALA A 29 -20.48 3.83 -7.43
C ALA A 29 -19.74 5.17 -7.52
N ARG A 30 -20.37 6.28 -7.09
CA ARG A 30 -19.70 7.58 -6.96
C ARG A 30 -18.55 7.55 -5.96
N ASN A 31 -18.75 6.93 -4.80
CA ASN A 31 -17.71 6.80 -3.76
C ASN A 31 -16.52 5.97 -4.25
N VAL A 32 -16.80 4.85 -4.92
CA VAL A 32 -15.76 4.01 -5.56
C VAL A 32 -15.01 4.80 -6.62
N GLY A 33 -15.73 5.44 -7.56
CA GLY A 33 -15.11 6.24 -8.63
C GLY A 33 -14.24 7.39 -8.09
N MET A 34 -14.67 8.08 -7.04
CA MET A 34 -13.87 9.12 -6.38
C MET A 34 -12.61 8.57 -5.70
N LEU A 35 -12.68 7.39 -5.08
CA LEU A 35 -11.54 6.75 -4.43
C LEU A 35 -10.53 6.26 -5.48
N THR A 36 -11.01 5.54 -6.49
CA THR A 36 -10.16 5.01 -7.56
C THR A 36 -9.53 6.14 -8.37
N GLY A 37 -10.33 7.12 -8.84
CA GLY A 37 -9.82 8.26 -9.60
C GLY A 37 -8.87 9.14 -8.78
N GLY A 38 -9.17 9.36 -7.49
CA GLY A 38 -8.29 10.08 -6.58
C GLY A 38 -6.95 9.37 -6.34
N THR A 39 -6.97 8.04 -6.25
CA THR A 39 -5.76 7.22 -6.10
C THR A 39 -4.94 7.24 -7.39
N ALA A 40 -5.60 7.11 -8.53
CA ALA A 40 -4.97 7.19 -9.85
C ALA A 40 -4.23 8.50 -10.05
N PHE A 41 -4.90 9.61 -9.72
CA PHE A 41 -4.31 10.94 -9.81
C PHE A 41 -3.11 11.11 -8.86
N ALA A 42 -3.24 10.66 -7.60
CA ALA A 42 -2.16 10.70 -6.62
C ALA A 42 -0.93 9.87 -7.06
N GLN A 43 -1.15 8.66 -7.60
CA GLN A 43 -0.08 7.84 -8.16
C GLN A 43 0.57 8.50 -9.39
N GLY A 44 -0.24 9.09 -10.27
CA GLY A 44 0.23 9.87 -11.42
C GLY A 44 1.25 10.95 -11.03
N ILE A 45 0.93 11.74 -10.01
CA ILE A 45 1.83 12.77 -9.47
C ILE A 45 3.15 12.17 -8.99
N ALA A 46 3.09 11.08 -8.21
CA ALA A 46 4.29 10.45 -7.66
C ALA A 46 5.22 9.90 -8.76
N ILE A 47 4.65 9.35 -9.84
CA ILE A 47 5.44 8.89 -10.99
C ILE A 47 6.06 10.06 -11.72
N LEU A 48 5.30 11.11 -12.00
CA LEU A 48 5.79 12.28 -12.73
C LEU A 48 6.90 13.01 -11.98
N ALA A 49 6.89 12.96 -10.64
CA ALA A 49 7.98 13.46 -9.81
C ALA A 49 9.23 12.57 -9.88
N THR A 50 9.09 11.28 -10.22
CA THR A 50 10.19 10.31 -10.16
C THR A 50 11.33 10.63 -11.15
N PRO A 51 11.11 10.95 -12.45
CA PRO A 51 12.17 11.39 -13.36
C PRO A 51 12.99 12.58 -12.87
N ILE A 52 12.34 13.51 -12.16
CA ILE A 52 13.02 14.68 -11.61
C ILE A 52 13.85 14.27 -10.39
N LEU A 53 13.28 13.46 -9.50
CA LEU A 53 13.98 12.93 -8.33
C LEU A 53 15.20 12.07 -8.72
N THR A 54 15.09 11.22 -9.73
CA THR A 54 16.19 10.34 -10.18
C THR A 54 17.33 11.10 -10.87
N ARG A 55 17.08 12.34 -11.31
CA ARG A 55 18.12 13.25 -11.82
C ARG A 55 18.77 14.08 -10.73
N LEU A 56 18.05 14.37 -9.64
CA LEU A 56 18.59 15.07 -8.46
C LEU A 56 19.36 14.15 -7.53
N TYR A 57 18.96 12.89 -7.43
CA TYR A 57 19.52 11.93 -6.48
C TYR A 57 20.11 10.72 -7.20
N THR A 58 21.24 10.25 -6.69
CA THR A 58 21.87 9.03 -7.19
C THR A 58 21.16 7.79 -6.67
N PRO A 59 21.27 6.62 -7.33
CA PRO A 59 20.75 5.37 -6.78
C PRO A 59 21.26 5.04 -5.37
N ALA A 60 22.48 5.45 -5.03
CA ALA A 60 23.04 5.28 -3.68
C ALA A 60 22.29 6.09 -2.62
N ASP A 61 21.75 7.27 -2.97
CA ASP A 61 20.95 8.09 -2.06
C ASP A 61 19.56 7.48 -1.78
N PHE A 62 19.07 6.64 -2.70
CA PHE A 62 17.80 5.92 -2.56
C PHE A 62 17.89 4.65 -1.72
N ASN A 63 19.08 4.07 -1.52
CA ASN A 63 19.25 2.90 -0.65
C ASN A 63 18.82 3.16 0.81
N PRO A 64 19.29 4.24 1.47
CA PRO A 64 18.79 4.62 2.79
C PRO A 64 17.25 4.77 2.82
N LEU A 65 16.67 5.33 1.74
CA LEU A 65 15.22 5.46 1.62
C LEU A 65 14.53 4.09 1.54
N ALA A 66 15.09 3.12 0.80
CA ALA A 66 14.55 1.77 0.70
C ALA A 66 14.54 1.08 2.08
N VAL A 67 15.64 1.15 2.83
CA VAL A 67 15.72 0.63 4.21
C VAL A 67 14.69 1.30 5.11
N TYR A 68 14.56 2.62 5.02
CA TYR A 68 13.60 3.39 5.79
C TYR A 68 12.15 2.99 5.50
N ILE A 69 11.77 2.91 4.22
CA ILE A 69 10.42 2.52 3.79
C ILE A 69 10.11 1.09 4.22
N SER A 70 11.02 0.14 4.01
CA SER A 70 10.79 -1.25 4.39
C SER A 70 10.71 -1.46 5.90
N THR A 71 11.52 -0.72 6.67
CA THR A 71 11.44 -0.73 8.13
C THR A 71 10.10 -0.17 8.63
N ILE A 72 9.63 0.93 8.04
CA ILE A 72 8.30 1.48 8.35
C ILE A 72 7.19 0.54 7.92
N GLY A 73 7.27 -0.04 6.73
CA GLY A 73 6.28 -0.98 6.20
C GLY A 73 6.09 -2.17 7.14
N LEU A 74 7.19 -2.74 7.63
CA LEU A 74 7.17 -3.88 8.54
C LEU A 74 6.61 -3.51 9.93
N THR A 75 7.05 -2.39 10.50
CA THR A 75 6.70 -2.02 11.87
C THR A 75 5.34 -1.33 12.00
N SER A 76 4.93 -0.51 11.03
CA SER A 76 3.65 0.21 11.06
C SER A 76 2.43 -0.71 10.99
N VAL A 77 2.52 -1.85 10.29
CA VAL A 77 1.43 -2.83 10.17
C VAL A 77 1.03 -3.41 11.53
N VAL A 78 1.98 -3.52 12.45
CA VAL A 78 1.76 -4.08 13.80
C VAL A 78 1.64 -2.99 14.87
N ALA A 79 1.93 -1.72 14.54
CA ALA A 79 1.96 -0.62 15.51
C ALA A 79 0.59 -0.40 16.19
N CYS A 80 -0.52 -0.49 15.46
CA CYS A 80 -1.86 -0.44 16.05
C CYS A 80 -2.35 -1.78 16.64
N LEU A 81 -1.49 -2.80 16.71
CA LEU A 81 -1.83 -4.19 17.09
C LEU A 81 -3.06 -4.75 16.34
N ARG A 82 -3.26 -4.26 15.10
CA ARG A 82 -4.41 -4.57 14.24
C ARG A 82 -5.77 -4.19 14.84
N TYR A 83 -5.83 -3.35 15.87
CA TYR A 83 -7.11 -2.79 16.34
C TYR A 83 -7.70 -1.81 15.32
N ASN A 84 -6.87 -1.16 14.51
CA ASN A 84 -7.28 -0.21 13.48
C ASN A 84 -8.22 -0.84 12.43
N ILE A 85 -7.99 -2.09 12.04
CA ILE A 85 -8.87 -2.80 11.09
C ILE A 85 -10.22 -3.19 11.70
N ALA A 86 -10.34 -3.20 13.03
CA ALA A 86 -11.57 -3.52 13.73
C ALA A 86 -12.50 -2.30 13.88
N ILE A 87 -12.00 -1.07 13.66
CA ILE A 87 -12.77 0.17 13.84
C ILE A 87 -14.12 0.17 13.08
N PRO A 88 -14.25 -0.37 11.85
CA PRO A 88 -15.53 -0.40 11.15
C PRO A 88 -16.53 -1.45 11.67
N LEU A 89 -16.11 -2.39 12.52
CA LEU A 89 -16.93 -3.55 12.92
C LEU A 89 -18.03 -3.25 13.95
N PRO A 90 -17.82 -2.45 15.00
CA PRO A 90 -18.87 -2.16 15.96
C PRO A 90 -20.04 -1.41 15.32
N GLU A 91 -21.25 -1.68 15.78
CA GLU A 91 -22.43 -0.89 15.39
C GLU A 91 -22.43 0.47 16.09
N SER A 92 -21.98 0.51 17.36
CA SER A 92 -21.93 1.71 18.19
C SER A 92 -20.69 2.58 17.93
N ASP A 93 -20.90 3.89 17.78
CA ASP A 93 -19.83 4.87 17.64
C ASP A 93 -18.98 5.01 18.91
N ASP A 94 -19.57 4.78 20.09
CA ASP A 94 -18.86 4.76 21.38
C ASP A 94 -17.81 3.64 21.41
N GLU A 95 -18.16 2.45 20.91
CA GLU A 95 -17.21 1.34 20.87
C GLU A 95 -16.13 1.57 19.79
N ALA A 96 -16.53 2.07 18.62
CA ALA A 96 -15.60 2.33 17.52
C ALA A 96 -14.58 3.44 17.85
N ILE A 97 -14.98 4.50 18.57
CA ILE A 97 -14.05 5.57 18.97
C ILE A 97 -13.07 5.11 20.05
N ASN A 98 -13.51 4.23 20.97
CA ASN A 98 -12.62 3.61 21.94
C ASN A 98 -11.62 2.63 21.27
N LEU A 99 -12.01 1.95 20.17
CA LEU A 99 -11.07 1.20 19.32
C LEU A 99 -10.05 2.11 18.62
N LEU A 100 -10.48 3.27 18.11
CA LEU A 100 -9.57 4.26 17.53
C LEU A 100 -8.56 4.75 18.57
N ALA A 101 -9.03 5.09 19.78
CA ALA A 101 -8.17 5.50 20.89
C ALA A 101 -7.16 4.41 21.27
N LEU A 102 -7.62 3.15 21.37
CA LEU A 102 -6.76 2.00 21.63
C LEU A 102 -5.70 1.81 20.53
N SER A 103 -6.08 1.99 19.27
CA SER A 103 -5.17 1.90 18.11
C SER A 103 -4.07 2.97 18.17
N CYS A 104 -4.45 4.22 18.47
CA CYS A 104 -3.52 5.34 18.61
C CYS A 104 -2.60 5.18 19.84
N LEU A 105 -3.12 4.71 20.97
CA LEU A 105 -2.33 4.44 22.17
C LEU A 105 -1.32 3.32 21.93
N SER A 106 -1.75 2.21 21.32
CA SER A 106 -0.86 1.09 20.96
C SER A 106 0.24 1.56 20.01
N ASN A 107 -0.13 2.35 19.00
CA ASN A 107 0.83 2.95 18.06
C ASN A 107 1.85 3.84 18.77
N LEU A 108 1.41 4.70 19.69
CA LEU A 108 2.31 5.54 20.47
C LEU A 108 3.31 4.70 21.29
N VAL A 109 2.83 3.65 21.96
CA VAL A 109 3.69 2.74 22.72
C VAL A 109 4.71 2.05 21.81
N VAL A 110 4.27 1.48 20.68
CA VAL A 110 5.18 0.82 19.73
C VAL A 110 6.20 1.80 19.15
N ALA A 111 5.79 3.01 18.78
CA ALA A 111 6.69 4.04 18.28
C ALA A 111 7.74 4.44 19.33
N LEU A 112 7.36 4.56 20.61
CA LEU A 112 8.29 4.83 21.71
C LEU A 112 9.25 3.65 21.94
N LEU A 113 8.76 2.40 21.88
CA LEU A 113 9.60 1.21 21.99
C LEU A 113 10.65 1.12 20.86
N ILE A 114 10.29 1.55 19.64
CA ILE A 114 11.22 1.66 18.51
C ILE A 114 12.18 2.85 18.71
N ALA A 115 11.70 3.96 19.29
CA ALA A 115 12.52 5.14 19.51
C ALA A 115 13.72 4.86 20.41
N ILE A 116 13.54 4.08 21.48
CA ILE A 116 14.60 3.75 22.46
C ILE A 116 15.88 3.23 21.77
N PRO A 117 15.89 2.09 21.06
CA PRO A 117 17.10 1.59 20.42
C PRO A 117 17.60 2.48 19.28
N THR A 118 16.70 3.10 18.50
CA THR A 118 17.10 3.97 17.38
C THR A 118 17.80 5.26 17.80
N ILE A 119 17.57 5.72 19.03
CA ILE A 119 18.20 6.94 19.59
C ILE A 119 19.43 6.59 20.44
N LEU A 120 19.34 5.54 21.26
CA LEU A 120 20.43 5.18 22.18
C LEU A 120 21.58 4.43 21.49
N SER A 121 21.26 3.59 20.50
CA SER A 121 22.23 2.71 19.83
C SER A 121 22.02 2.69 18.30
N PRO A 122 22.06 3.85 17.61
CA PRO A 122 21.76 3.92 16.17
C PRO A 122 22.72 3.08 15.32
N GLU A 123 23.99 2.96 15.69
CA GLU A 123 24.96 2.15 14.93
C GLU A 123 24.67 0.65 15.02
N GLU A 124 24.26 0.15 16.18
CA GLU A 124 23.89 -1.26 16.37
C GLU A 124 22.62 -1.58 15.59
N VAL A 125 21.61 -0.70 15.66
CA VAL A 125 20.38 -0.85 14.88
C VAL A 125 20.68 -0.80 13.38
N ALA A 126 21.54 0.11 12.93
CA ALA A 126 21.96 0.18 11.54
C ALA A 126 22.73 -1.08 11.11
N GLY A 127 23.51 -1.69 12.01
CA GLY A 127 24.16 -2.97 11.81
C GLY A 127 23.16 -4.14 11.69
N LEU A 128 22.12 -4.16 12.52
CA LEU A 128 21.03 -5.15 12.44
C LEU A 128 20.22 -5.04 11.14
N LEU A 129 20.01 -3.82 10.65
CA LEU A 129 19.39 -3.56 9.35
C LEU A 129 20.34 -3.86 8.17
N GLY A 130 21.61 -4.16 8.46
CA GLY A 130 22.63 -4.49 7.48
C GLY A 130 23.13 -3.30 6.65
N TYR A 131 22.77 -2.07 7.00
CA TYR A 131 23.14 -0.88 6.23
C TYR A 131 23.53 0.28 7.14
N ARG A 132 24.82 0.36 7.50
CA ARG A 132 25.33 1.34 8.49
C ARG A 132 25.07 2.80 8.12
N ALA A 133 25.02 3.13 6.83
CA ALA A 133 24.80 4.51 6.38
C ALA A 133 23.38 5.04 6.69
N ILE A 134 22.43 4.20 7.14
CA ILE A 134 21.13 4.69 7.66
C ILE A 134 21.22 5.33 9.04
N SER A 135 22.30 5.07 9.80
CA SER A 135 22.46 5.48 11.21
C SER A 135 22.03 6.94 11.50
N PRO A 136 22.45 7.96 10.71
CA PRO A 136 22.07 9.35 10.96
C PRO A 136 20.56 9.65 10.82
N TYR A 137 19.83 8.76 10.16
CA TYR A 137 18.41 8.94 9.80
C TYR A 137 17.47 8.06 10.65
N LEU A 138 18.00 7.20 11.52
CA LEU A 138 17.19 6.23 12.27
C LEU A 138 16.18 6.88 13.22
N TRP A 139 16.47 8.06 13.76
CA TRP A 139 15.53 8.82 14.59
C TRP A 139 14.21 9.15 13.86
N MET A 140 14.21 9.15 12.53
CA MET A 140 13.03 9.41 11.70
C MET A 140 12.11 8.18 11.59
N VAL A 141 12.62 6.99 11.90
CA VAL A 141 11.86 5.72 11.86
C VAL A 141 10.69 5.74 12.84
N PRO A 142 10.87 5.94 14.16
CA PRO A 142 9.76 5.94 15.11
C PRO A 142 8.70 7.01 14.78
N ILE A 143 9.12 8.17 14.28
CA ILE A 143 8.21 9.24 13.83
C ILE A 143 7.42 8.78 12.60
N GLY A 144 8.11 8.20 11.60
CA GLY A 144 7.49 7.68 10.40
C GLY A 144 6.47 6.56 10.69
N VAL A 145 6.79 5.65 11.60
CA VAL A 145 5.88 4.59 12.09
C VAL A 145 4.65 5.20 12.74
N PHE A 146 4.86 6.15 13.68
CA PHE A 146 3.76 6.82 14.36
C PHE A 146 2.82 7.52 13.38
N LEU A 147 3.37 8.27 12.41
CA LEU A 147 2.58 8.99 11.41
C LEU A 147 1.84 8.04 10.46
N ALA A 148 2.50 6.99 9.97
CA ALA A 148 1.91 6.02 9.06
C ALA A 148 0.75 5.25 9.70
N ALA A 149 0.97 4.68 10.89
CA ALA A 149 -0.06 3.92 11.59
C ALA A 149 -1.21 4.80 12.11
N THR A 150 -0.93 6.06 12.50
CA THR A 150 -1.99 7.02 12.83
C THR A 150 -2.83 7.36 11.60
N TYR A 151 -2.20 7.56 10.43
CA TYR A 151 -2.92 7.77 9.18
C TYR A 151 -3.86 6.61 8.87
N ASP A 152 -3.38 5.37 9.01
CA ASP A 152 -4.19 4.18 8.76
C ASP A 152 -5.38 4.07 9.72
N ALA A 153 -5.16 4.27 11.02
CA ALA A 153 -6.24 4.24 12.02
C ALA A 153 -7.31 5.30 11.74
N LEU A 154 -6.90 6.53 11.41
CA LEU A 154 -7.82 7.60 11.03
C LEU A 154 -8.50 7.35 9.67
N GLN A 155 -7.82 6.68 8.74
CA GLN A 155 -8.41 6.29 7.46
C GLN A 155 -9.53 5.25 7.68
N TYR A 156 -9.35 4.27 8.58
CA TYR A 156 -10.41 3.32 8.93
C TYR A 156 -11.61 4.01 9.59
N TRP A 157 -11.38 4.98 10.48
CA TRP A 157 -12.45 5.82 11.05
C TRP A 157 -13.21 6.61 9.98
N ALA A 158 -12.49 7.29 9.08
CA ALA A 158 -13.11 8.03 7.97
C ALA A 158 -13.88 7.10 7.00
N THR A 159 -13.39 5.87 6.82
CA THR A 159 -14.04 4.83 6.00
C THR A 159 -15.36 4.41 6.64
N ARG A 160 -15.36 4.13 7.96
CA ARG A 160 -16.59 3.85 8.72
C ARG A 160 -17.62 4.95 8.54
N ASN A 161 -17.21 6.21 8.67
CA ASN A 161 -18.10 7.37 8.55
C ASN A 161 -18.41 7.75 7.09
N SER A 162 -18.06 6.90 6.12
CA SER A 162 -18.30 7.10 4.68
C SER A 162 -17.72 8.41 4.12
N ARG A 163 -16.65 8.94 4.72
CA ARG A 163 -15.98 10.20 4.34
C ARG A 163 -14.95 9.98 3.22
N MET A 164 -15.37 9.35 2.14
CA MET A 164 -14.48 8.94 1.04
C MET A 164 -13.81 10.13 0.33
N ALA A 165 -14.52 11.26 0.22
CA ALA A 165 -13.97 12.49 -0.37
C ALA A 165 -12.80 13.05 0.46
N LEU A 166 -12.88 12.96 1.79
CA LEU A 166 -11.80 13.38 2.68
C LEU A 166 -10.57 12.48 2.49
N ILE A 167 -10.76 11.16 2.43
CA ILE A 167 -9.68 10.19 2.18
C ILE A 167 -9.01 10.51 0.84
N THR A 168 -9.79 10.68 -0.23
CA THR A 168 -9.27 11.07 -1.55
C THR A 168 -8.45 12.35 -1.48
N ARG A 169 -8.95 13.42 -0.84
CA ARG A 169 -8.20 14.67 -0.67
C ARG A 169 -6.87 14.42 0.04
N THR A 170 -6.85 13.63 1.12
CA THR A 170 -5.60 13.33 1.83
C THR A 170 -4.61 12.55 0.96
N ARG A 171 -5.06 11.61 0.11
CA ARG A 171 -4.17 10.87 -0.81
C ARG A 171 -3.50 11.81 -1.79
N VAL A 172 -4.24 12.76 -2.36
CA VAL A 172 -3.70 13.79 -3.25
C VAL A 172 -2.74 14.72 -2.50
N THR A 173 -3.09 15.19 -1.31
CA THR A 173 -2.19 16.01 -0.49
C THR A 173 -0.89 15.26 -0.18
N ARG A 174 -0.94 13.99 0.22
CA ARG A 174 0.27 13.19 0.46
C ARG A 174 1.14 13.08 -0.80
N ALA A 175 0.52 12.81 -1.96
CA ALA A 175 1.24 12.67 -3.23
C ALA A 175 1.85 13.98 -3.75
N LEU A 176 1.31 15.14 -3.38
CA LEU A 176 1.90 16.45 -3.71
C LEU A 176 3.04 16.80 -2.75
N PHE A 177 2.77 16.75 -1.45
CA PHE A 177 3.72 17.24 -0.44
C PHE A 177 4.90 16.29 -0.24
N GLY A 178 4.72 14.97 -0.35
CA GLY A 178 5.81 14.02 -0.18
C GLY A 178 6.93 14.23 -1.21
N PRO A 179 6.67 13.91 -2.51
CA PRO A 179 7.60 14.20 -3.59
C PRO A 179 7.97 15.68 -3.69
N GLY A 180 7.03 16.60 -3.43
CA GLY A 180 7.32 18.05 -3.42
C GLY A 180 8.39 18.45 -2.42
N THR A 181 8.35 17.90 -1.19
CA THR A 181 9.40 18.11 -0.20
C THR A 181 10.71 17.43 -0.60
N GLN A 182 10.67 16.22 -1.18
CA GLN A 182 11.87 15.56 -1.69
C GLN A 182 12.56 16.41 -2.77
N LEU A 183 11.78 16.98 -3.70
CA LEU A 183 12.29 17.88 -4.73
C LEU A 183 12.83 19.19 -4.15
N ALA A 184 12.07 19.84 -3.27
CA ALA A 184 12.47 21.11 -2.68
C ALA A 184 13.78 21.00 -1.89
N ILE A 185 13.92 19.94 -1.08
CA ILE A 185 15.16 19.69 -0.33
C ILE A 185 16.26 19.24 -1.28
N GLY A 186 15.97 18.38 -2.27
CA GLY A 186 16.99 17.89 -3.23
C GLY A 186 17.64 19.00 -4.04
N VAL A 187 16.88 20.03 -4.41
CA VAL A 187 17.43 21.22 -5.08
C VAL A 187 18.33 22.04 -4.15
N ALA A 188 17.99 22.13 -2.85
CA ALA A 188 18.78 22.88 -1.87
C ALA A 188 20.02 22.11 -1.40
N HIS A 189 19.88 20.81 -1.16
CA HIS A 189 20.89 19.92 -0.60
C HIS A 189 20.75 18.50 -1.18
N HIS A 190 21.81 18.06 -1.86
CA HIS A 190 21.95 16.71 -2.41
C HIS A 190 22.30 15.72 -1.29
N SER A 191 21.30 15.33 -0.50
CA SER A 191 21.46 14.39 0.62
C SER A 191 20.29 13.40 0.72
N PRO A 192 20.52 12.13 1.10
CA PRO A 192 19.46 11.15 1.39
C PRO A 192 18.43 11.65 2.40
N PHE A 193 18.81 12.62 3.24
CA PHE A 193 17.90 13.29 4.17
C PHE A 193 16.64 13.81 3.48
N GLY A 194 16.76 14.47 2.32
CA GLY A 194 15.61 15.04 1.62
C GLY A 194 14.62 13.97 1.14
N LEU A 195 15.14 12.84 0.68
CA LEU A 195 14.34 11.67 0.27
C LEU A 195 13.57 11.08 1.46
N ILE A 196 14.26 10.82 2.58
CA ILE A 196 13.67 10.22 3.79
C ILE A 196 12.68 11.20 4.44
N PHE A 197 13.07 12.47 4.59
CA PHE A 197 12.23 13.51 5.19
C PHE A 197 10.97 13.76 4.36
N GLY A 198 11.08 13.82 3.04
CA GLY A 198 9.91 13.93 2.18
C GLY A 198 8.97 12.72 2.30
N HIS A 199 9.50 11.51 2.51
CA HIS A 199 8.65 10.35 2.83
C HIS A 199 8.00 10.44 4.22
N MET A 200 8.70 10.97 5.22
CA MET A 200 8.13 11.24 6.54
C MET A 200 6.97 12.27 6.44
N VAL A 201 7.16 13.33 5.66
CA VAL A 201 6.10 14.30 5.31
C VAL A 201 4.95 13.61 4.58
N TYR A 202 5.23 12.73 3.62
CA TYR A 202 4.20 11.91 2.97
C TYR A 202 3.35 11.13 3.98
N CYS A 203 3.94 10.51 5.01
CA CYS A 203 3.19 9.82 6.06
C CYS A 203 2.33 10.79 6.91
N GLY A 204 2.87 11.95 7.29
CA GLY A 204 2.19 12.89 8.20
C GLY A 204 1.14 13.78 7.56
N MET A 205 1.28 14.18 6.30
CA MET A 205 0.39 15.18 5.69
C MET A 205 -1.07 14.75 5.62
N GLY A 206 -1.33 13.44 5.49
CA GLY A 206 -2.70 12.92 5.54
C GLY A 206 -3.32 12.96 6.93
N VAL A 207 -2.51 12.81 7.98
CA VAL A 207 -2.96 12.81 9.39
C VAL A 207 -3.59 14.15 9.75
N ILE A 208 -2.99 15.27 9.33
CA ILE A 208 -3.49 16.62 9.64
C ILE A 208 -4.94 16.77 9.18
N GLY A 209 -5.25 16.37 7.95
CA GLY A 209 -6.59 16.50 7.38
C GLY A 209 -7.62 15.61 8.07
N LEU A 210 -7.25 14.36 8.40
CA LEU A 210 -8.14 13.41 9.05
C LEU A 210 -8.36 13.75 10.53
N ALA A 211 -7.28 14.09 11.25
CA ALA A 211 -7.34 14.47 12.66
C ALA A 211 -8.18 15.75 12.86
N ARG A 212 -8.04 16.75 11.97
CA ARG A 212 -8.90 17.94 12.02
C ARG A 212 -10.38 17.61 11.85
N SER A 213 -10.74 16.69 10.95
CA SER A 213 -12.13 16.25 10.80
C SER A 213 -12.61 15.48 12.03
N LEU A 214 -11.78 14.61 12.61
CA LEU A 214 -12.12 13.91 13.85
C LEU A 214 -12.39 14.89 15.00
N LEU A 215 -11.51 15.88 15.21
CA LEU A 215 -11.62 16.84 16.30
C LEU A 215 -12.80 17.81 16.14
N ARG A 216 -13.16 18.14 14.89
CA ARG A 216 -14.24 19.09 14.58
C ARG A 216 -15.60 18.43 14.45
N ASP A 217 -15.67 17.35 13.69
CA ASP A 217 -16.94 16.73 13.26
C ASP A 217 -17.38 15.60 14.20
N ASP A 218 -16.45 14.97 14.93
CA ASP A 218 -16.71 13.84 15.84
C ASP A 218 -16.41 14.18 17.30
N ARG A 219 -16.47 15.46 17.67
CA ARG A 219 -16.09 15.95 19.01
C ARG A 219 -16.88 15.27 20.13
N ASP A 220 -18.16 15.00 19.92
CA ASP A 220 -18.99 14.35 20.93
C ASP A 220 -18.62 12.88 21.12
N ASN A 221 -18.24 12.18 20.05
CA ASN A 221 -17.70 10.83 20.13
C ASN A 221 -16.37 10.82 20.92
N LEU A 222 -15.51 11.82 20.74
CA LEU A 222 -14.25 11.92 21.50
C LEU A 222 -14.46 12.06 23.02
N ARG A 223 -15.56 12.68 23.46
CA ARG A 223 -15.90 12.81 24.88
C ARG A 223 -16.26 11.47 25.53
N SER A 224 -16.63 10.49 24.71
CA SER A 224 -17.03 9.16 25.18
C SER A 224 -15.84 8.23 25.46
N ILE A 225 -14.63 8.65 25.08
CA ILE A 225 -13.39 7.91 25.34
C ILE A 225 -13.13 7.89 26.85
N SER A 226 -13.02 6.69 27.40
CA SER A 226 -12.61 6.50 28.80
C SER A 226 -11.65 5.33 28.92
N MET A 227 -10.71 5.40 29.86
CA MET A 227 -9.71 4.34 30.05
C MET A 227 -10.37 2.99 30.33
N THR A 228 -11.45 2.99 31.12
CA THR A 228 -12.24 1.78 31.41
C THR A 228 -12.84 1.17 30.14
N LYS A 229 -13.42 1.99 29.26
CA LYS A 229 -13.99 1.54 27.98
C LYS A 229 -12.90 1.07 27.01
N VAL A 230 -11.78 1.78 26.93
CA VAL A 230 -10.61 1.37 26.12
C VAL A 230 -10.11 -0.01 26.56
N MET A 231 -9.95 -0.24 27.87
CA MET A 231 -9.50 -1.53 28.40
C MET A 231 -10.53 -2.65 28.17
N THR A 232 -11.81 -2.34 28.30
CA THR A 232 -12.90 -3.29 28.04
C THR A 232 -12.94 -3.69 26.57
N THR A 233 -12.74 -2.70 25.68
CA THR A 233 -12.63 -2.89 24.24
C THR A 233 -11.40 -3.72 23.88
N ALA A 234 -10.25 -3.45 24.51
CA ALA A 234 -9.03 -4.26 24.30
C ALA A 234 -9.26 -5.74 24.60
N LYS A 235 -9.94 -6.05 25.72
CA LYS A 235 -10.31 -7.44 26.07
C LYS A 235 -11.27 -8.05 25.05
N LYS A 236 -12.30 -7.30 24.61
CA LYS A 236 -13.27 -7.77 23.60
C LYS A 236 -12.62 -8.08 22.25
N TYR A 237 -11.60 -7.31 21.86
CA TYR A 237 -10.91 -7.44 20.56
C TYR A 237 -9.52 -8.12 20.66
N ILE A 238 -9.22 -8.84 21.74
CA ILE A 238 -7.92 -9.48 21.98
C ILE A 238 -7.48 -10.45 20.86
N ARG A 239 -8.45 -10.99 20.11
CA ARG A 239 -8.20 -11.85 18.95
C ARG A 239 -7.40 -11.17 17.83
N PHE A 240 -7.45 -9.84 17.71
CA PHE A 240 -6.74 -9.10 16.66
C PHE A 240 -5.23 -9.12 16.88
N PRO A 241 -4.70 -8.71 18.05
CA PRO A 241 -3.28 -8.91 18.38
C PRO A 241 -2.84 -10.37 18.31
N LEU A 242 -3.66 -11.31 18.80
CA LEU A 242 -3.23 -12.71 18.90
C LEU A 242 -3.12 -13.41 17.54
N TYR A 243 -4.05 -13.14 16.61
CA TYR A 243 -4.12 -13.86 15.34
C TYR A 243 -3.84 -12.99 14.12
N SER A 244 -4.29 -11.74 14.12
CA SER A 244 -4.14 -10.86 12.95
C SER A 244 -2.77 -10.19 12.87
N VAL A 245 -2.10 -9.94 14.00
CA VAL A 245 -0.73 -9.39 13.97
C VAL A 245 0.26 -10.37 13.36
N PRO A 246 0.34 -11.65 13.78
CA PRO A 246 1.26 -12.60 13.16
C PRO A 246 0.98 -12.83 11.67
N GLU A 247 -0.30 -12.91 11.29
CA GLU A 247 -0.73 -13.06 9.88
C GLU A 247 -0.28 -11.87 9.04
N ALA A 248 -0.55 -10.65 9.49
CA ALA A 248 -0.17 -9.44 8.79
C ALA A 248 1.37 -9.28 8.74
N LEU A 249 2.08 -9.63 9.82
CA LEU A 249 3.53 -9.57 9.88
C LEU A 249 4.16 -10.55 8.88
N LEU A 250 3.69 -11.79 8.79
CA LEU A 250 4.18 -12.77 7.81
C LEU A 250 3.96 -12.28 6.37
N ASN A 251 2.77 -11.74 6.08
CA ASN A 251 2.45 -11.22 4.76
C ASN A 251 3.38 -10.05 4.37
N THR A 252 3.52 -9.06 5.27
CA THR A 252 4.36 -7.87 5.05
C THR A 252 5.85 -8.22 5.02
N ALA A 253 6.32 -9.09 5.91
CA ALA A 253 7.70 -9.55 5.93
C ALA A 253 8.08 -10.24 4.61
N GLY A 254 7.16 -10.97 3.98
CA GLY A 254 7.41 -11.56 2.67
C GLY A 254 7.69 -10.55 1.54
N VAL A 255 7.37 -9.27 1.74
CA VAL A 255 7.66 -8.18 0.79
C VAL A 255 8.84 -7.33 1.26
N GLU A 256 8.83 -6.91 2.54
CA GLU A 256 9.80 -5.93 3.07
C GLU A 256 11.12 -6.57 3.51
N ALA A 257 11.11 -7.79 4.05
CA ALA A 257 12.34 -8.44 4.49
C ALA A 257 13.30 -8.76 3.32
N PRO A 258 12.84 -9.23 2.14
CA PRO A 258 13.71 -9.35 0.96
C PRO A 258 14.42 -8.05 0.59
N VAL A 259 13.74 -6.90 0.68
CA VAL A 259 14.35 -5.59 0.38
C VAL A 259 15.45 -5.25 1.40
N LEU A 260 15.23 -5.52 2.68
CA LEU A 260 16.25 -5.34 3.72
C LEU A 260 17.45 -6.28 3.52
N ILE A 261 17.20 -7.56 3.21
CA ILE A 261 18.27 -8.53 2.94
C ILE A 261 19.08 -8.11 1.70
N ILE A 262 18.41 -7.67 0.62
CA ILE A 262 19.09 -7.13 -0.57
C ILE A 262 19.93 -5.91 -0.20
N THR A 263 19.41 -4.99 0.62
CA THR A 263 20.20 -3.81 1.03
C THR A 263 21.42 -4.19 1.87
N ALA A 264 21.31 -5.24 2.68
CA ALA A 264 22.37 -5.68 3.56
C ALA A 264 23.53 -6.41 2.86
N PHE A 265 23.21 -7.20 1.83
CA PHE A 265 24.18 -8.13 1.23
C PHE A 265 24.50 -7.84 -0.24
N ALA A 266 23.65 -7.12 -0.96
CA ALA A 266 23.93 -6.82 -2.36
C ALA A 266 25.04 -5.78 -2.50
N ALA A 267 25.88 -5.95 -3.52
CA ALA A 267 26.86 -4.95 -3.89
C ALA A 267 26.15 -3.77 -4.57
N GLY A 268 26.29 -2.57 -4.01
CA GLY A 268 25.77 -1.33 -4.61
C GLY A 268 24.27 -1.05 -4.37
N PRO A 269 23.65 -0.22 -5.20
CA PRO A 269 22.29 0.30 -4.98
C PRO A 269 21.15 -0.61 -5.47
N GLU A 270 21.28 -1.93 -5.31
CA GLU A 270 20.29 -2.90 -5.81
C GLU A 270 18.89 -2.73 -5.17
N ALA A 271 18.83 -2.38 -3.88
CA ALA A 271 17.56 -2.12 -3.21
C ALA A 271 16.84 -0.88 -3.75
N ALA A 272 17.59 0.18 -4.09
CA ALA A 272 17.05 1.37 -4.74
C ALA A 272 16.47 1.04 -6.13
N TYR A 273 17.19 0.24 -6.92
CA TYR A 273 16.71 -0.20 -8.23
C TYR A 273 15.43 -1.04 -8.14
N LEU A 274 15.40 -1.99 -7.20
CA LEU A 274 14.23 -2.80 -6.91
C LEU A 274 13.03 -1.95 -6.46
N MET A 275 13.26 -0.97 -5.58
CA MET A 275 12.21 -0.08 -5.10
C MET A 275 11.61 0.75 -6.25
N LEU A 276 12.44 1.26 -7.16
CA LEU A 276 11.94 1.96 -8.36
C LEU A 276 11.15 1.02 -9.27
N ALA A 277 11.65 -0.20 -9.49
CA ALA A 277 10.96 -1.22 -10.29
C ALA A 277 9.57 -1.54 -9.71
N MET A 278 9.48 -1.80 -8.40
CA MET A 278 8.22 -2.05 -7.70
C MET A 278 7.25 -0.86 -7.79
N ARG A 279 7.77 0.37 -7.71
CA ARG A 279 6.94 1.58 -7.80
C ARG A 279 6.27 1.70 -9.16
N VAL A 280 7.00 1.43 -10.25
CA VAL A 280 6.46 1.48 -11.63
C VAL A 280 5.49 0.32 -11.87
N MET A 281 5.84 -0.89 -11.43
CA MET A 281 4.99 -2.07 -11.62
C MET A 281 3.73 -2.08 -10.73
N GLY A 282 3.75 -1.35 -9.61
CA GLY A 282 2.60 -1.20 -8.70
C GLY A 282 1.46 -0.33 -9.25
N LEU A 283 1.69 0.44 -10.31
CA LEU A 283 0.70 1.34 -10.90
C LEU A 283 -0.51 0.61 -11.51
N PRO A 284 -0.35 -0.34 -12.46
CA PRO A 284 -1.48 -1.07 -13.03
C PRO A 284 -2.28 -1.81 -11.95
N MET A 285 -1.59 -2.35 -10.93
CA MET A 285 -2.19 -3.02 -9.78
C MET A 285 -3.16 -2.11 -9.01
N GLY A 286 -2.73 -0.87 -8.74
CA GLY A 286 -3.54 0.10 -8.00
C GLY A 286 -4.78 0.57 -8.77
N LEU A 287 -4.62 0.81 -10.08
CA LEU A 287 -5.67 1.36 -10.93
C LEU A 287 -6.77 0.33 -11.27
N ILE A 288 -6.34 -0.78 -11.87
CA ILE A 288 -7.25 -1.79 -12.42
C ILE A 288 -7.56 -2.85 -11.37
N GLY A 289 -6.54 -3.31 -10.64
CA GLY A 289 -6.68 -4.40 -9.67
C GLY A 289 -7.66 -4.06 -8.55
N SER A 290 -7.59 -2.85 -7.99
CA SER A 290 -8.49 -2.43 -6.90
C SER A 290 -9.95 -2.33 -7.34
N SER A 291 -10.19 -1.79 -8.55
CA SER A 291 -11.53 -1.66 -9.12
C SER A 291 -12.15 -3.03 -9.39
N VAL A 292 -11.39 -3.96 -9.96
CA VAL A 292 -11.85 -5.32 -10.22
C VAL A 292 -12.08 -6.09 -8.92
N ALA A 293 -11.23 -5.88 -7.90
CA ALA A 293 -11.38 -6.53 -6.60
C ALA A 293 -12.70 -6.15 -5.91
N GLN A 294 -13.13 -4.88 -6.04
CA GLN A 294 -14.40 -4.41 -5.47
C GLN A 294 -15.61 -5.02 -6.16
N VAL A 295 -15.59 -5.12 -7.49
CA VAL A 295 -16.66 -5.78 -8.25
C VAL A 295 -16.69 -7.26 -7.93
N PHE A 296 -15.53 -7.92 -7.89
CA PHE A 296 -15.42 -9.32 -7.52
C PHE A 296 -16.00 -9.58 -6.13
N LEU A 297 -15.65 -8.75 -5.14
CA LEU A 297 -16.16 -8.88 -3.77
C LEU A 297 -17.68 -8.71 -3.68
N ALA A 298 -18.26 -7.82 -4.48
CA ALA A 298 -19.70 -7.58 -4.49
C ALA A 298 -20.48 -8.74 -5.16
N GLU A 299 -19.96 -9.29 -6.25
CA GLU A 299 -20.66 -10.29 -7.08
C GLU A 299 -20.39 -11.73 -6.62
N ALA A 300 -19.21 -12.04 -6.09
CA ALA A 300 -18.80 -13.41 -5.79
C ALA A 300 -19.75 -14.18 -4.84
N PRO A 301 -20.33 -13.58 -3.77
CA PRO A 301 -21.29 -14.30 -2.92
C PRO A 301 -22.58 -14.68 -3.64
N GLN A 302 -23.04 -13.86 -4.61
CA GLN A 302 -24.21 -14.18 -5.40
C GLN A 302 -23.89 -15.27 -6.42
N GLN A 303 -22.79 -15.14 -7.15
CA GLN A 303 -22.31 -16.17 -8.11
C GLN A 303 -22.06 -17.52 -7.43
N LEU A 304 -21.72 -17.53 -6.13
CA LEU A 304 -21.61 -18.76 -5.34
C LEU A 304 -22.98 -19.42 -5.11
N ARG A 305 -24.02 -18.64 -4.78
CA ARG A 305 -25.38 -19.15 -4.62
C ARG A 305 -25.95 -19.66 -5.95
N ASP A 306 -25.59 -19.00 -7.04
CA ASP A 306 -26.07 -19.30 -8.39
C ASP A 306 -25.29 -20.46 -9.06
N GLY A 307 -24.25 -21.01 -8.41
CA GLY A 307 -23.44 -22.11 -8.93
C GLY A 307 -22.45 -21.74 -10.04
N THR A 308 -22.40 -20.47 -10.44
CA THR A 308 -21.60 -19.92 -11.55
C THR A 308 -20.24 -19.35 -11.14
N LEU A 309 -19.85 -19.50 -9.86
CA LEU A 309 -18.62 -18.92 -9.31
C LEU A 309 -17.35 -19.33 -10.07
N SER A 310 -17.25 -20.58 -10.55
CA SER A 310 -16.06 -21.07 -11.29
C SER A 310 -15.89 -20.36 -12.63
N GLU A 311 -16.99 -20.19 -13.36
CA GLU A 311 -16.99 -19.43 -14.61
C GLU A 311 -16.65 -17.96 -14.35
N PHE A 312 -17.25 -17.36 -13.31
CA PHE A 312 -16.97 -15.97 -12.93
C PHE A 312 -15.50 -15.72 -12.59
N VAL A 313 -14.88 -16.63 -11.81
CA VAL A 313 -13.45 -16.57 -11.47
C VAL A 313 -12.59 -16.69 -12.72
N ARG A 314 -12.80 -17.71 -13.56
CA ARG A 314 -12.02 -17.94 -14.78
C ARG A 314 -12.16 -16.77 -15.75
N ARG A 315 -13.38 -16.26 -15.94
CA ARG A 315 -13.66 -15.09 -16.78
C ARG A 315 -12.97 -13.84 -16.26
N THR A 316 -13.01 -13.60 -14.96
CA THR A 316 -12.34 -12.44 -14.34
C THR A 316 -10.83 -12.50 -14.55
N MET A 317 -10.21 -13.65 -14.25
CA MET A 317 -8.78 -13.87 -14.48
C MET A 317 -8.41 -13.73 -15.97
N TRP A 318 -9.22 -14.28 -16.86
CA TRP A 318 -8.98 -14.19 -18.31
C TRP A 318 -9.09 -12.76 -18.84
N VAL A 319 -10.06 -11.97 -18.35
CA VAL A 319 -10.19 -10.55 -18.72
C VAL A 319 -8.99 -9.76 -18.21
N LEU A 320 -8.52 -10.00 -16.98
CA LEU A 320 -7.32 -9.36 -16.45
C LEU A 320 -6.07 -9.72 -17.27
N PHE A 321 -5.89 -11.01 -17.59
CA PHE A 321 -4.80 -11.47 -18.45
C PHE A 321 -4.85 -10.83 -19.83
N LYS A 322 -6.00 -10.87 -20.53
CA LYS A 322 -6.12 -10.42 -21.91
C LYS A 322 -6.12 -8.89 -22.06
N ARG A 323 -6.73 -8.17 -21.11
CA ARG A 323 -6.86 -6.69 -21.20
C ARG A 323 -5.77 -5.94 -20.43
N GLY A 324 -5.35 -6.45 -19.28
CA GLY A 324 -4.29 -5.81 -18.47
C GLY A 324 -2.90 -6.40 -18.69
N GLY A 325 -2.80 -7.69 -19.00
CA GLY A 325 -1.51 -8.36 -19.26
C GLY A 325 -0.65 -7.70 -20.33
N PRO A 326 -1.18 -7.33 -21.51
CA PRO A 326 -0.40 -6.64 -22.55
C PRO A 326 0.23 -5.33 -22.08
N PHE A 327 -0.46 -4.59 -21.19
CA PHE A 327 0.08 -3.34 -20.64
C PHE A 327 1.25 -3.60 -19.69
N ILE A 328 1.16 -4.62 -18.84
CA ILE A 328 2.25 -5.02 -17.92
C ILE A 328 3.46 -5.53 -18.73
N VAL A 329 3.23 -6.36 -19.75
CA VAL A 329 4.30 -6.87 -20.62
C VAL A 329 4.96 -5.74 -21.41
N LEU A 330 4.18 -4.77 -21.90
CA LEU A 330 4.72 -3.60 -22.59
C LEU A 330 5.64 -2.77 -21.68
N ILE A 331 5.25 -2.55 -20.43
CA ILE A 331 6.11 -1.90 -19.43
C ILE A 331 7.39 -2.72 -19.23
N GLY A 332 7.27 -4.04 -19.05
CA GLY A 332 8.39 -4.95 -18.87
C GLY A 332 9.43 -4.91 -19.99
N LEU A 333 8.97 -5.03 -21.23
CA LEU A 333 9.83 -5.10 -22.41
C LEU A 333 10.45 -3.75 -22.77
N SER A 334 9.74 -2.65 -22.52
CA SER A 334 10.26 -1.31 -22.80
C SER A 334 11.13 -0.75 -21.68
N ALA A 335 11.01 -1.23 -20.45
CA ALA A 335 11.72 -0.68 -19.30
C ALA A 335 13.25 -0.63 -19.43
N PRO A 336 13.96 -1.66 -19.93
CA PRO A 336 15.42 -1.60 -20.11
C PRO A 336 15.88 -0.44 -21.01
N PHE A 337 15.06 -0.03 -21.98
CA PHE A 337 15.36 1.05 -22.91
C PHE A 337 14.81 2.40 -22.43
N ALA A 338 13.64 2.40 -21.80
CA ALA A 338 12.97 3.62 -21.34
C ALA A 338 13.62 4.20 -20.07
N PHE A 339 14.15 3.35 -19.19
CA PHE A 339 14.69 3.79 -17.89
C PHE A 339 15.93 4.67 -18.00
N PRO A 340 16.95 4.32 -18.81
CA PRO A 340 18.11 5.20 -19.02
C PRO A 340 17.71 6.61 -19.52
N VAL A 341 16.73 6.67 -20.43
CA VAL A 341 16.25 7.93 -21.02
C VAL A 341 15.40 8.74 -20.03
N ALA A 342 14.45 8.08 -19.35
CA ALA A 342 13.49 8.73 -18.47
C ALA A 342 14.11 9.11 -17.12
N PHE A 343 14.86 8.20 -16.51
CA PHE A 343 15.37 8.34 -15.14
C PHE A 343 16.87 8.68 -15.08
N GLY A 344 17.63 8.41 -16.15
CA GLY A 344 19.07 8.62 -16.25
C GLY A 344 19.85 7.31 -16.39
N GLU A 345 21.04 7.36 -16.99
CA GLU A 345 21.88 6.18 -17.28
C GLU A 345 22.20 5.33 -16.05
N THR A 346 22.36 5.96 -14.88
CA THR A 346 22.62 5.28 -13.60
C THR A 346 21.47 4.38 -13.16
N TRP A 347 20.27 4.52 -13.75
CA TRP A 347 19.06 3.75 -13.46
C TRP A 347 18.77 2.65 -14.48
N ALA A 348 19.65 2.39 -15.45
CA ALA A 348 19.49 1.32 -16.43
C ALA A 348 19.21 -0.05 -15.78
N ARG A 349 19.91 -0.35 -14.67
CA ARG A 349 19.74 -1.57 -13.88
C ARG A 349 18.31 -1.75 -13.35
N ALA A 350 17.62 -0.68 -12.96
CA ALA A 350 16.23 -0.75 -12.54
C ALA A 350 15.30 -1.17 -13.69
N GLY A 351 15.59 -0.75 -14.93
CA GLY A 351 14.86 -1.19 -16.12
C GLY A 351 14.99 -2.70 -16.37
N VAL A 352 16.19 -3.26 -16.14
CA VAL A 352 16.43 -4.71 -16.19
C VAL A 352 15.65 -5.44 -15.09
N ILE A 353 15.62 -4.91 -13.87
CA ILE A 353 14.84 -5.51 -12.77
C ILE A 353 13.33 -5.46 -13.06
N VAL A 354 12.82 -4.41 -13.71
CA VAL A 354 11.43 -4.37 -14.18
C VAL A 354 11.14 -5.52 -15.15
N ALA A 355 12.03 -5.79 -16.10
CA ALA A 355 11.87 -6.93 -17.01
C ALA A 355 11.81 -8.26 -16.23
N TRP A 356 12.71 -8.48 -15.27
CA TRP A 356 12.71 -9.69 -14.42
C TRP A 356 11.47 -9.83 -13.54
N THR A 357 10.94 -8.73 -13.02
CA THR A 357 9.75 -8.73 -12.16
C THR A 357 8.44 -8.82 -12.96
N THR A 358 8.48 -8.66 -14.28
CA THR A 358 7.29 -8.68 -15.14
C THR A 358 6.45 -9.96 -15.04
N PRO A 359 7.02 -11.18 -15.10
CA PRO A 359 6.24 -12.41 -14.95
C PRO A 359 5.55 -12.50 -13.58
N TRP A 360 6.25 -12.08 -12.52
CA TRP A 360 5.69 -12.02 -11.17
C TRP A 360 4.51 -11.05 -11.11
N PHE A 361 4.69 -9.79 -11.50
CA PHE A 361 3.63 -8.79 -11.43
C PHE A 361 2.43 -9.12 -12.32
N MET A 362 2.64 -9.78 -13.46
CA MET A 362 1.56 -10.27 -14.31
C MET A 362 0.70 -11.32 -13.59
N LEU A 363 1.33 -12.30 -12.95
CA LEU A 363 0.61 -13.32 -12.16
C LEU A 363 -0.07 -12.71 -10.94
N GLN A 364 0.59 -11.78 -10.26
CA GLN A 364 0.02 -11.05 -9.13
C GLN A 364 -1.19 -10.21 -9.54
N PHE A 365 -1.14 -9.55 -10.71
CA PHE A 365 -2.25 -8.76 -11.25
C PHE A 365 -3.50 -9.59 -11.51
N ILE A 366 -3.33 -10.84 -11.92
CA ILE A 366 -4.42 -11.79 -12.15
C ILE A 366 -4.96 -12.32 -10.81
N ALA A 367 -4.07 -12.65 -9.87
CA ALA A 367 -4.42 -13.27 -8.61
C ALA A 367 -5.06 -12.30 -7.60
N SER A 368 -4.54 -11.07 -7.50
CA SER A 368 -4.88 -10.16 -6.38
C SER A 368 -6.37 -9.79 -6.31
N PRO A 369 -7.07 -9.48 -7.42
CA PRO A 369 -8.49 -9.11 -7.36
C PRO A 369 -9.40 -10.27 -6.97
N VAL A 370 -8.95 -11.50 -7.23
CA VAL A 370 -9.69 -12.75 -6.97
C VAL A 370 -9.30 -13.38 -5.63
N SER A 371 -8.28 -12.86 -4.94
CA SER A 371 -7.78 -13.40 -3.66
C SER A 371 -8.87 -13.53 -2.57
N MET A 372 -9.88 -12.63 -2.59
CA MET A 372 -11.03 -12.68 -1.69
C MET A 372 -11.90 -13.93 -1.87
N LEU A 373 -11.72 -14.70 -2.96
CA LEU A 373 -12.40 -15.97 -3.19
C LEU A 373 -12.24 -16.93 -2.01
N LEU A 374 -11.04 -17.05 -1.43
CA LEU A 374 -10.82 -17.95 -0.30
C LEU A 374 -11.61 -17.53 0.95
N ASN A 375 -11.84 -16.23 1.13
CA ASN A 375 -12.69 -15.71 2.20
C ASN A 375 -14.17 -16.02 1.92
N VAL A 376 -14.62 -15.83 0.69
CA VAL A 376 -15.99 -16.15 0.25
C VAL A 376 -16.29 -17.65 0.40
N LEU A 377 -15.32 -18.52 0.12
CA LEU A 377 -15.41 -19.97 0.30
C LEU A 377 -15.14 -20.45 1.74
N ASN A 378 -14.93 -19.53 2.69
CA ASN A 378 -14.58 -19.83 4.08
C ASN A 378 -13.32 -20.73 4.25
N ARG A 379 -12.35 -20.63 3.34
CA ARG A 379 -11.08 -21.38 3.33
C ARG A 379 -9.93 -20.57 3.93
N LEU A 380 -10.14 -20.00 5.12
CA LEU A 380 -9.17 -19.15 5.82
C LEU A 380 -7.82 -19.85 6.07
N ARG A 381 -7.84 -21.15 6.39
CA ARG A 381 -6.62 -21.95 6.61
C ARG A 381 -5.74 -22.01 5.35
N THR A 382 -6.36 -22.16 4.18
CA THR A 382 -5.65 -22.16 2.89
C THR A 382 -5.05 -20.80 2.58
N ALA A 383 -5.80 -19.71 2.87
CA ALA A 383 -5.28 -18.36 2.73
C ALA A 383 -4.04 -18.12 3.61
N MET A 384 -4.11 -18.50 4.90
CA MET A 384 -2.96 -18.39 5.81
C MET A 384 -1.76 -19.21 5.38
N PHE A 385 -1.98 -20.46 4.94
CA PHE A 385 -0.91 -21.32 4.44
C PHE A 385 -0.22 -20.70 3.21
N LEU A 386 -0.97 -20.12 2.28
CA LEU A 386 -0.41 -19.41 1.14
C LEU A 386 0.45 -18.22 1.57
N GLN A 387 0.03 -17.44 2.57
CA GLN A 387 0.85 -16.32 3.05
C GLN A 387 2.15 -16.79 3.69
N LEU A 388 2.09 -17.83 4.53
CA LEU A 388 3.29 -18.42 5.13
C LEU A 388 4.23 -18.99 4.06
N LEU A 389 3.69 -19.75 3.11
CA LEU A 389 4.44 -20.30 1.99
C LEU A 389 5.10 -19.18 1.17
N GLY A 390 4.38 -18.11 0.86
CA GLY A 390 4.90 -16.96 0.13
C GLY A 390 5.98 -16.21 0.90
N ALA A 391 5.85 -16.06 2.22
CA ALA A 391 6.88 -15.47 3.06
C ALA A 391 8.16 -16.33 3.08
N VAL A 392 8.02 -17.63 3.36
CA VAL A 392 9.15 -18.57 3.40
C VAL A 392 9.85 -18.66 2.05
N MET A 393 9.10 -18.79 0.94
CA MET A 393 9.71 -18.86 -0.39
C MET A 393 10.48 -17.59 -0.73
N ARG A 394 9.90 -16.40 -0.54
CA ARG A 394 10.55 -15.14 -0.94
C ARG A 394 11.72 -14.78 -0.03
N ILE A 395 11.54 -14.85 1.28
CA ILE A 395 12.59 -14.56 2.25
C ILE A 395 13.70 -15.60 2.16
N GLY A 396 13.34 -16.89 2.14
CA GLY A 396 14.29 -17.98 2.08
C GLY A 396 15.12 -17.96 0.80
N SER A 397 14.50 -17.73 -0.36
CA SER A 397 15.24 -17.67 -1.64
C SER A 397 16.25 -16.51 -1.67
N VAL A 398 15.86 -15.34 -1.17
CA VAL A 398 16.75 -14.17 -1.14
C VAL A 398 17.84 -14.32 -0.08
N ALA A 399 17.53 -14.90 1.08
CA ALA A 399 18.52 -15.23 2.09
C ALA A 399 19.55 -16.24 1.56
N LEU A 400 19.12 -17.29 0.85
CA LEU A 400 20.03 -18.24 0.21
C LEU A 400 20.88 -17.56 -0.88
N ALA A 401 20.27 -16.69 -1.69
CA ALA A 401 20.97 -15.91 -2.69
C ALA A 401 22.06 -15.00 -2.09
N ALA A 402 21.82 -14.45 -0.89
CA ALA A 402 22.78 -13.61 -0.18
C ALA A 402 24.11 -14.32 0.13
N PHE A 403 24.09 -15.65 0.28
CA PHE A 403 25.31 -16.44 0.52
C PHE A 403 25.87 -17.08 -0.76
N ALA A 404 25.01 -17.50 -1.69
CA ALA A 404 25.43 -18.23 -2.87
C ALA A 404 25.77 -17.33 -4.07
N VAL A 405 24.92 -16.33 -4.36
CA VAL A 405 24.98 -15.48 -5.56
C VAL A 405 24.47 -14.05 -5.29
N PRO A 406 25.19 -13.24 -4.48
CA PRO A 406 24.72 -11.91 -4.05
C PRO A 406 24.39 -10.95 -5.19
N ALA A 407 25.03 -11.11 -6.35
CA ALA A 407 24.81 -10.28 -7.54
C ALA A 407 23.41 -10.45 -8.18
N TYR A 408 22.72 -11.57 -7.92
CA TYR A 408 21.44 -11.92 -8.56
C TYR A 408 20.26 -11.96 -7.57
N MET A 409 20.40 -11.33 -6.40
CA MET A 409 19.37 -11.39 -5.36
C MET A 409 18.03 -10.78 -5.81
N ALA A 410 18.05 -9.70 -6.59
CA ALA A 410 16.84 -9.07 -7.12
C ALA A 410 16.12 -9.97 -8.14
N GLU A 411 16.87 -10.67 -8.99
CA GLU A 411 16.35 -11.63 -9.96
C GLU A 411 15.77 -12.86 -9.26
N ILE A 412 16.46 -13.39 -8.25
CA ILE A 412 15.96 -14.53 -7.46
C ILE A 412 14.70 -14.12 -6.69
N TYR A 413 14.64 -12.89 -6.19
CA TYR A 413 13.42 -12.38 -5.59
C TYR A 413 12.26 -12.31 -6.60
N ALA A 414 12.52 -11.79 -7.80
CA ALA A 414 11.53 -11.76 -8.87
C ALA A 414 11.01 -13.16 -9.26
N LEU A 415 11.91 -14.14 -9.39
CA LEU A 415 11.56 -15.52 -9.71
C LEU A 415 10.77 -16.20 -8.59
N SER A 416 11.20 -16.05 -7.34
CA SER A 416 10.47 -16.58 -6.19
C SER A 416 9.07 -15.98 -6.07
N GLY A 417 8.92 -14.69 -6.37
CA GLY A 417 7.62 -14.01 -6.49
C GLY A 417 6.76 -14.61 -7.60
N ALA A 418 7.32 -14.85 -8.79
CA ALA A 418 6.60 -15.46 -9.90
C ALA A 418 6.12 -16.89 -9.57
N VAL A 419 6.98 -17.72 -9.00
CA VAL A 419 6.64 -19.09 -8.57
C VAL A 419 5.54 -19.07 -7.50
N PHE A 420 5.64 -18.15 -6.53
CA PHE A 420 4.62 -17.98 -5.51
C PHE A 420 3.26 -17.61 -6.09
N TYR A 421 3.19 -16.57 -6.94
CA TYR A 421 1.92 -16.15 -7.51
C TYR A 421 1.36 -17.14 -8.53
N LEU A 422 2.20 -17.90 -9.23
CA LEU A 422 1.75 -19.03 -10.04
C LEU A 422 1.04 -20.08 -9.17
N THR A 423 1.68 -20.46 -8.05
CA THR A 423 1.10 -21.38 -7.07
C THR A 423 -0.22 -20.84 -6.53
N TYR A 424 -0.27 -19.54 -6.23
CA TYR A 424 -1.47 -18.85 -5.74
C TYR A 424 -2.62 -18.95 -6.76
N VAL A 425 -2.38 -18.66 -8.04
CA VAL A 425 -3.38 -18.77 -9.12
C VAL A 425 -3.89 -20.21 -9.23
N VAL A 426 -3.00 -21.20 -9.22
CA VAL A 426 -3.38 -22.62 -9.29
C VAL A 426 -4.27 -23.01 -8.11
N VAL A 427 -3.94 -22.58 -6.89
CA VAL A 427 -4.75 -22.87 -5.70
C VAL A 427 -6.11 -22.20 -5.77
N LEU A 428 -6.21 -20.96 -6.28
CA LEU A 428 -7.49 -20.30 -6.50
C LEU A 428 -8.37 -21.09 -7.47
N LEU A 429 -7.83 -21.49 -8.64
CA LEU A 429 -8.57 -22.23 -9.65
C LEU A 429 -9.03 -23.61 -9.14
N ARG A 430 -8.20 -24.31 -8.36
CA ARG A 430 -8.57 -25.59 -7.74
C ARG A 430 -9.54 -25.46 -6.55
N SER A 431 -9.65 -24.26 -5.98
CA SER A 431 -10.50 -24.06 -4.80
C SER A 431 -11.97 -23.85 -5.14
N VAL A 432 -12.28 -23.45 -6.37
CA VAL A 432 -13.67 -23.28 -6.80
C VAL A 432 -14.27 -24.66 -7.09
N PRO A 433 -15.47 -24.98 -6.58
CA PRO A 433 -16.17 -26.19 -6.98
C PRO A 433 -16.34 -26.19 -8.51
N GLU A 434 -15.96 -27.30 -9.16
CA GLU A 434 -16.32 -27.50 -10.56
C GLU A 434 -17.85 -27.52 -10.64
N GLY A 435 -18.41 -26.63 -11.46
CA GLY A 435 -19.86 -26.54 -11.58
C GLY A 435 -20.41 -27.88 -12.03
N GLY A 436 -21.25 -28.49 -11.18
CA GLY A 436 -22.10 -29.60 -11.60
C GLY A 436 -23.05 -29.10 -12.68
N ALA A 437 -23.04 -29.77 -13.82
CA ALA A 437 -24.23 -29.90 -14.64
C ALA A 437 -25.22 -30.83 -13.94
#